data_AF-A0A7S2H4I9-F1
#
_entry.id   AF-A0A7S2H4I9-F1
#
_cell.length_a   1.000
_cell.length_b   1.000
_cell.length_c   1.000
_cell.angle_alpha   90.00
_cell.angle_beta   90.00
_cell.angle_gamma   90.00
#
_symmetry.space_group_name_H-M   'P 1'
#
loop_
_entity.id
_entity.type
_entity.pdbx_description
1 polymer ?
#
loop_
_entity_poly.entity_id
_entity_poly.type
_entity_poly.pdbx_seq_one_letter_code
_entity_poly.pdbx_strand_id
1 'polypeptide(L)'
;FSYGQAVDVSVTSDDETLDDMDWGTLLEKALYVVGSVIFAVGSFFFEHPMSVDHRISADRQAILLWATTMFIVGSVIFVLAAFLNALSLSSSSSLTFAAWSIATCSMFEFGGIFYVIGSVCFMPGFMGCGHSQGAAYNFGMEELGAWCFIVGGTLYLLGTIFEFMKTVALLHLKQ
;
A
#
# COMPACT_ATOMS: atom_id res chain seq x y z
N PHE A 1 -42.02 -15.48 -18.24
CA PHE A 1 -41.16 -16.33 -17.39
C PHE A 1 -41.04 -15.64 -16.04
N SER A 2 -41.60 -16.28 -15.01
CA SER A 2 -41.79 -15.74 -13.66
C SER A 2 -40.54 -16.00 -12.83
N TYR A 3 -39.98 -14.96 -12.20
CA TYR A 3 -39.03 -15.09 -11.09
C TYR A 3 -39.54 -14.21 -9.95
N GLY A 4 -40.51 -14.75 -9.21
CA GLY A 4 -40.84 -14.30 -7.87
C GLY A 4 -40.23 -15.29 -6.88
N GLN A 5 -39.02 -15.03 -6.42
CA GLN A 5 -38.49 -15.68 -5.22
C GLN A 5 -38.74 -14.72 -4.06
N ALA A 6 -39.68 -15.11 -3.19
CA ALA A 6 -39.85 -14.50 -1.88
C ALA A 6 -38.57 -14.77 -1.07
N VAL A 7 -37.86 -13.70 -0.73
CA VAL A 7 -36.78 -13.74 0.25
C VAL A 7 -37.46 -13.68 1.62
N ASP A 8 -37.51 -14.81 2.31
CA ASP A 8 -37.90 -14.85 3.72
C ASP A 8 -36.83 -14.11 4.53
N VAL A 9 -37.13 -12.86 4.86
CA VAL A 9 -36.37 -12.07 5.83
C VAL A 9 -36.72 -12.62 7.21
N SER A 10 -36.03 -13.70 7.59
CA SER A 10 -35.97 -14.13 8.98
C SER A 10 -35.13 -13.10 9.73
N VAL A 11 -35.80 -12.33 10.57
CA VAL A 11 -35.18 -11.44 11.55
C VAL A 11 -34.50 -12.33 12.59
N THR A 12 -33.25 -12.71 12.32
CA THR A 12 -32.38 -13.36 13.29
C THR A 12 -31.88 -12.31 14.28
N SER A 13 -32.26 -12.54 15.52
CA SER A 13 -31.96 -11.82 16.75
C SER A 13 -30.50 -11.38 16.89
N ASP A 14 -30.32 -10.12 17.29
CA ASP A 14 -29.08 -9.34 17.45
C ASP A 14 -28.11 -9.85 18.57
N ASP A 15 -27.99 -11.16 18.80
CA ASP A 15 -27.17 -11.77 19.87
C ASP A 15 -25.92 -12.53 19.36
N GLU A 16 -25.55 -12.41 18.08
CA GLU A 16 -24.28 -12.91 17.49
C GLU A 16 -23.14 -11.86 17.54
N THR A 17 -23.02 -11.10 18.63
CA THR A 17 -22.33 -9.80 18.57
C THR A 17 -20.81 -9.77 18.73
N LEU A 18 -20.08 -10.87 18.96
CA LEU A 18 -18.61 -10.81 19.08
C LEU A 18 -17.79 -12.01 18.58
N ASP A 19 -18.36 -13.21 18.38
CA ASP A 19 -17.57 -14.41 18.03
C ASP A 19 -17.40 -14.67 16.52
N ASP A 20 -18.25 -14.08 15.66
CA ASP A 20 -18.11 -14.14 14.20
C ASP A 20 -17.41 -12.89 13.63
N MET A 21 -16.53 -12.28 14.43
CA MET A 21 -15.62 -11.28 13.90
C MET A 21 -14.65 -11.98 12.96
N ASP A 22 -14.85 -11.79 11.65
CA ASP A 22 -13.95 -12.28 10.62
C ASP A 22 -12.54 -11.69 10.82
N TRP A 23 -11.74 -12.42 11.58
CA TRP A 23 -10.38 -12.07 11.96
C TRP A 23 -9.50 -11.80 10.74
N GLY A 24 -9.81 -12.42 9.59
CA GLY A 24 -9.12 -12.15 8.32
C GLY A 24 -9.34 -10.71 7.86
N THR A 25 -10.59 -10.28 7.78
CA THR A 25 -10.96 -8.91 7.41
C THR A 25 -10.43 -7.87 8.40
N LEU A 26 -10.44 -8.17 9.71
CA LEU A 26 -9.88 -7.27 10.72
C LEU A 26 -8.36 -7.12 10.55
N LEU A 27 -7.66 -8.25 10.36
CA LEU A 27 -6.21 -8.28 10.18
C LEU A 27 -5.78 -7.50 8.92
N GLU A 28 -6.50 -7.67 7.82
CA GLU A 28 -6.29 -6.93 6.58
C GLU A 28 -6.35 -5.41 6.82
N LYS A 29 -7.44 -4.94 7.43
CA LYS A 29 -7.65 -3.52 7.74
C LYS A 29 -6.57 -3.00 8.69
N ALA A 30 -6.21 -3.78 9.69
CA ALA A 30 -5.16 -3.42 10.64
C ALA A 30 -3.80 -3.27 9.94
N LEU A 31 -3.46 -4.16 9.01
CA LEU A 31 -2.22 -4.08 8.23
C LEU A 31 -2.19 -2.84 7.34
N TYR A 32 -3.30 -2.50 6.67
CA TYR A 32 -3.38 -1.25 5.91
C TYR A 32 -3.17 -0.01 6.80
N VAL A 33 -3.78 0.02 7.98
CA VAL A 33 -3.61 1.13 8.94
C VAL A 33 -2.17 1.21 9.43
N VAL A 34 -1.59 0.08 9.87
CA VAL A 34 -0.21 0.03 10.38
C VAL A 34 0.80 0.42 9.29
N GLY A 35 0.63 -0.12 8.07
CA GLY A 35 1.45 0.24 6.92
C GLY A 35 1.37 1.73 6.61
N SER A 36 0.17 2.32 6.65
CA SER A 36 -0.05 3.76 6.44
C SER A 36 0.62 4.62 7.50
N VAL A 37 0.54 4.24 8.78
CA VAL A 37 1.19 4.97 9.87
C VAL A 37 2.71 4.92 9.72
N ILE A 38 3.28 3.74 9.47
CA ILE A 38 4.73 3.58 9.25
C ILE A 38 5.19 4.41 8.05
N PHE A 39 4.44 4.35 6.95
CA PHE A 39 4.74 5.12 5.74
C PHE A 39 4.68 6.63 6.00
N ALA A 40 3.64 7.12 6.70
CA ALA A 40 3.50 8.53 7.07
C ALA A 40 4.64 9.01 7.97
N VAL A 41 5.04 8.21 8.96
CA VAL A 41 6.20 8.50 9.81
C VAL A 41 7.49 8.57 8.99
N GLY A 42 7.67 7.65 8.04
CA GLY A 42 8.76 7.70 7.06
C GLY A 42 8.78 9.01 6.27
N SER A 43 7.61 9.48 5.79
CA SER A 43 7.48 10.76 5.08
C SER A 43 7.90 11.95 5.95
N PHE A 44 7.51 11.98 7.22
CA PHE A 44 7.94 13.04 8.14
C PHE A 44 9.47 13.04 8.32
N PHE A 45 10.09 11.87 8.51
CA PHE A 45 11.55 11.76 8.61
C PHE A 45 12.27 12.12 7.31
N PHE A 46 11.64 11.90 6.16
CA PHE A 46 12.20 12.27 4.87
C PHE A 46 12.21 13.80 4.64
N GLU A 47 11.17 14.50 5.10
CA GLU A 47 11.05 15.96 4.94
C GLU A 47 11.84 16.77 5.99
N HIS A 48 11.98 16.25 7.22
CA HIS A 48 12.69 16.90 8.32
C HIS A 48 14.15 17.35 8.02
N PRO A 49 14.99 16.60 7.29
CA PRO A 49 16.40 16.97 7.06
C PRO A 49 16.62 18.16 6.10
N MET A 50 15.58 18.78 5.55
CA MET A 50 15.73 19.89 4.59
C MET A 50 15.91 21.28 5.22
N SER A 51 15.74 21.44 6.54
CA SER A 51 15.69 22.77 7.17
C SER A 51 16.91 23.21 7.98
N VAL A 52 17.90 22.34 8.22
CA VAL A 52 19.03 22.66 9.12
C VAL A 52 20.37 22.49 8.43
N ASP A 53 20.98 23.63 8.13
CA ASP A 53 22.39 23.95 7.92
C ASP A 53 23.35 22.89 7.32
N HIS A 54 24.08 23.30 6.27
CA HIS A 54 24.86 22.45 5.34
C HIS A 54 26.06 21.65 5.93
N ARG A 55 26.24 21.61 7.26
CA ARG A 55 27.51 21.19 7.91
C ARG A 55 27.50 19.88 8.69
N ILE A 56 26.43 19.10 8.74
CA ILE A 56 26.43 17.79 9.41
C ILE A 56 25.98 16.69 8.43
N SER A 57 26.96 16.00 7.82
CA SER A 57 26.72 15.00 6.76
C SER A 57 26.42 13.60 7.29
N ALA A 58 26.91 13.23 8.48
CA ALA A 58 26.75 11.88 9.03
C ALA A 58 25.33 11.63 9.57
N ASP A 59 24.80 12.55 10.36
CA ASP A 59 23.46 12.41 10.95
C ASP A 59 22.36 12.43 9.88
N ARG A 60 22.57 13.20 8.81
CA ARG A 60 21.66 13.26 7.65
C ARG A 60 21.53 11.91 6.95
N GLN A 61 22.64 11.22 6.70
CA GLN A 61 22.62 9.89 6.07
C GLN A 61 21.87 8.86 6.93
N ALA A 62 22.06 8.91 8.25
CA ALA A 62 21.34 8.04 9.17
C ALA A 62 19.83 8.30 9.12
N ILE A 63 19.39 9.56 9.16
CA ILE A 63 17.96 9.92 9.09
C ILE A 63 17.34 9.47 7.77
N LEU A 64 18.01 9.73 6.64
CA LEU A 64 17.54 9.26 5.32
C LEU A 64 17.44 7.73 5.27
N LEU A 65 18.42 7.00 5.83
CA LEU A 65 18.39 5.55 5.89
C LEU A 65 17.20 5.04 6.71
N TRP A 66 16.91 5.68 7.85
CA TRP A 66 15.73 5.37 8.67
C TRP A 66 14.42 5.64 7.92
N ALA A 67 14.30 6.80 7.25
CA ALA A 67 13.13 7.14 6.45
C ALA A 67 12.89 6.12 5.31
N THR A 68 13.94 5.82 4.54
CA THR A 68 13.91 4.82 3.47
C THR A 68 13.54 3.43 3.99
N THR A 69 14.05 3.04 5.16
CA THR A 69 13.71 1.76 5.79
C THR A 69 12.23 1.72 6.19
N MET A 70 11.69 2.81 6.74
CA MET A 70 10.25 2.91 7.05
C MET A 70 9.38 2.81 5.80
N PHE A 71 9.79 3.43 4.69
CA PHE A 71 9.09 3.26 3.41
C PHE A 71 9.09 1.81 2.94
N ILE A 72 10.23 1.13 2.95
CA ILE A 72 10.33 -0.29 2.56
C ILE A 72 9.42 -1.15 3.45
N VAL A 73 9.51 -0.99 4.78
CA VAL A 73 8.71 -1.77 5.73
C VAL A 73 7.22 -1.50 5.53
N GLY A 74 6.82 -0.24 5.40
CA GLY A 74 5.43 0.16 5.13
C GLY A 74 4.90 -0.45 3.82
N SER A 75 5.69 -0.40 2.74
CA SER A 75 5.33 -0.99 1.45
C SER A 75 5.20 -2.51 1.51
N VAL A 76 6.08 -3.21 2.22
CA VAL A 76 5.98 -4.67 2.43
C VAL A 76 4.69 -5.01 3.19
N ILE A 77 4.33 -4.24 4.21
CA ILE A 77 3.08 -4.43 4.96
C ILE A 77 1.87 -4.22 4.05
N PHE A 78 1.90 -3.22 3.17
CA PHE A 78 0.82 -3.01 2.20
C PHE A 78 0.69 -4.15 1.18
N VAL A 79 1.81 -4.69 0.68
CA VAL A 79 1.80 -5.86 -0.20
C VAL A 79 1.21 -7.07 0.54
N LEU A 80 1.57 -7.28 1.81
CA LEU A 80 1.00 -8.35 2.61
C LEU A 80 -0.51 -8.17 2.85
N ALA A 81 -0.95 -6.95 3.14
CA ALA A 81 -2.37 -6.62 3.29
C ALA A 81 -3.15 -6.92 1.99
N ALA A 82 -2.61 -6.50 0.84
CA ALA A 82 -3.19 -6.78 -0.47
C ALA A 82 -3.25 -8.29 -0.76
N PHE A 83 -2.20 -9.04 -0.43
CA PHE A 83 -2.16 -10.48 -0.59
C PHE A 83 -3.24 -11.19 0.26
N LEU A 84 -3.41 -10.77 1.52
CA LEU A 84 -4.47 -11.32 2.39
C LEU A 84 -5.87 -10.98 1.87
N ASN A 85 -6.06 -9.76 1.35
CA ASN A 85 -7.30 -9.36 0.69
C ASN A 85 -7.60 -10.30 -0.50
N ALA A 86 -6.61 -10.55 -1.36
CA ALA A 86 -6.73 -11.49 -2.49
C ALA A 86 -7.10 -12.91 -2.05
N LEU A 87 -6.51 -13.41 -0.96
CA LEU A 87 -6.86 -14.72 -0.40
C LEU A 87 -8.31 -14.76 0.10
N SER A 88 -8.78 -13.72 0.78
CA SER A 88 -10.18 -13.61 1.22
C SER A 88 -11.16 -13.68 0.05
N LEU A 89 -10.84 -12.99 -1.05
CA LEU A 89 -11.65 -12.96 -2.27
C LEU A 89 -11.72 -14.31 -2.97
N SER A 90 -10.65 -15.11 -2.91
CA SER A 90 -10.60 -16.43 -3.55
C SER A 90 -11.64 -17.42 -2.98
N SER A 91 -12.18 -17.16 -1.78
CA SER A 91 -13.28 -17.95 -1.20
C SER A 91 -14.67 -17.55 -1.69
N SER A 92 -14.83 -16.42 -2.39
CA SER A 92 -16.15 -15.89 -2.77
C SER A 92 -16.52 -16.15 -4.24
N SER A 93 -17.69 -16.73 -4.49
CA SER A 93 -18.06 -17.32 -5.81
C SER A 93 -18.52 -16.33 -6.90
N SER A 94 -18.58 -15.02 -6.65
CA SER A 94 -19.05 -14.05 -7.66
C SER A 94 -17.91 -13.55 -8.55
N LEU A 95 -17.90 -14.00 -9.81
CA LEU A 95 -16.83 -13.74 -10.78
C LEU A 95 -16.59 -12.24 -11.09
N THR A 96 -17.63 -11.41 -11.09
CA THR A 96 -17.51 -9.99 -11.47
C THR A 96 -16.86 -9.17 -10.37
N PHE A 97 -17.26 -9.36 -9.11
CA PHE A 97 -16.62 -8.68 -7.97
C PHE A 97 -15.18 -9.14 -7.75
N ALA A 98 -14.91 -10.43 -8.02
CA ALA A 98 -13.55 -10.96 -7.98
C ALA A 98 -12.62 -10.20 -8.96
N ALA A 99 -13.07 -9.91 -10.18
CA ALA A 99 -12.25 -9.19 -11.16
C ALA A 99 -11.84 -7.77 -10.71
N TRP A 100 -12.79 -6.99 -10.18
CA TRP A 100 -12.51 -5.64 -9.65
C TRP A 100 -11.56 -5.67 -8.46
N SER A 101 -11.71 -6.68 -7.62
CA SER A 101 -10.91 -6.82 -6.42
C SER A 101 -9.50 -7.32 -6.71
N ILE A 102 -9.34 -8.22 -7.71
CA ILE A 102 -8.04 -8.61 -8.25
C ILE A 102 -7.33 -7.39 -8.85
N ALA A 103 -8.01 -6.58 -9.65
CA ALA A 103 -7.43 -5.37 -10.24
C ALA A 103 -6.92 -4.40 -9.16
N THR A 104 -7.71 -4.20 -8.10
CA THR A 104 -7.34 -3.36 -6.94
C THR A 104 -6.12 -3.91 -6.22
N CYS A 105 -6.09 -5.23 -5.96
CA CYS A 105 -4.95 -5.91 -5.35
C CYS A 105 -3.67 -5.72 -6.19
N SER A 106 -3.76 -5.94 -7.50
CA SER A 106 -2.63 -5.76 -8.41
C SER A 106 -2.08 -4.33 -8.36
N MET A 107 -2.96 -3.32 -8.31
CA MET A 107 -2.53 -1.91 -8.20
C MET A 107 -1.76 -1.64 -6.90
N PHE A 108 -2.20 -2.19 -5.78
CA PHE A 108 -1.50 -2.06 -4.51
C PHE A 108 -0.17 -2.83 -4.48
N GLU A 109 -0.12 -4.03 -5.05
CA GLU A 109 1.12 -4.80 -5.15
C GLU A 109 2.16 -4.09 -6.02
N PHE A 110 1.76 -3.67 -7.24
CA PHE A 110 2.66 -2.93 -8.12
C PHE A 110 3.07 -1.59 -7.49
N GLY A 111 2.14 -0.88 -6.86
CA GLY A 111 2.44 0.35 -6.12
C GLY A 111 3.51 0.11 -5.05
N GLY A 112 3.36 -0.94 -4.24
CA GLY A 112 4.32 -1.32 -3.21
C GLY A 112 5.69 -1.66 -3.77
N ILE A 113 5.75 -2.41 -4.87
CA ILE A 113 7.00 -2.73 -5.58
C ILE A 113 7.70 -1.45 -6.07
N PHE A 114 6.96 -0.50 -6.66
CA PHE A 114 7.52 0.78 -7.09
C PHE A 114 8.06 1.60 -5.92
N TYR A 115 7.39 1.60 -4.77
CA TYR A 115 7.93 2.25 -3.56
C TYR A 115 9.22 1.58 -3.06
N VAL A 116 9.31 0.24 -3.10
CA VAL A 116 10.54 -0.47 -2.73
C VAL A 116 11.68 -0.15 -3.69
N ILE A 117 11.43 -0.19 -5.00
CA ILE A 117 12.43 0.16 -6.03
C ILE A 117 12.88 1.62 -5.86
N GLY A 118 11.93 2.55 -5.71
CA GLY A 118 12.22 3.96 -5.48
C GLY A 118 13.06 4.17 -4.22
N SER A 119 12.72 3.49 -3.13
CA SER A 119 13.47 3.53 -1.87
C SER A 119 14.91 3.04 -2.03
N VAL A 120 15.13 1.96 -2.79
CA VAL A 120 16.48 1.45 -3.09
C VAL A 120 17.28 2.46 -3.94
N CYS A 121 16.64 3.11 -4.91
CA CYS A 121 17.27 4.14 -5.74
C CYS A 121 17.73 5.36 -4.92
N PHE A 122 17.07 5.66 -3.80
CA PHE A 122 17.45 6.75 -2.88
C PHE A 122 18.46 6.33 -1.78
N MET A 123 18.88 5.06 -1.70
CA MET A 123 19.74 4.59 -0.62
C MET A 123 21.21 5.04 -0.83
N PRO A 124 21.77 5.88 0.07
CA PRO A 124 23.16 6.30 -0.03
C PRO A 124 24.09 5.14 0.38
N GLY A 125 24.80 4.54 -0.58
CA GLY A 125 25.83 3.52 -0.29
C GLY A 125 25.79 2.26 -1.17
N PHE A 126 24.72 2.02 -1.93
CA PHE A 126 24.66 0.86 -2.84
C PHE A 126 25.61 0.96 -4.04
N MET A 127 26.21 2.13 -4.28
CA MET A 127 27.15 2.39 -5.38
C MET A 127 28.62 2.36 -4.95
N GLY A 128 28.96 1.61 -3.90
CA GLY A 128 30.23 1.74 -3.18
C GLY A 128 31.08 0.48 -3.03
N CYS A 129 31.36 -0.26 -4.11
CA CYS A 129 32.50 -1.19 -4.19
C CYS A 129 33.16 -1.12 -5.58
N GLY A 130 33.54 0.10 -6.00
CA GLY A 130 34.25 0.32 -7.26
C GLY A 130 34.84 1.72 -7.32
N HIS A 131 36.15 1.80 -7.12
CA HIS A 131 36.98 2.98 -7.33
C HIS A 131 36.71 3.63 -8.70
N SER A 132 36.03 4.77 -8.76
CA SER A 132 36.48 5.94 -9.52
C SER A 132 35.53 7.13 -9.41
N GLN A 133 36.17 8.27 -9.15
CA GLN A 133 35.63 9.61 -9.11
C GLN A 133 34.80 9.95 -10.35
N GLY A 134 33.60 10.47 -10.11
CA GLY A 134 32.81 11.14 -11.12
C GLY A 134 31.43 11.43 -10.58
N ALA A 135 31.26 12.59 -9.94
CA ALA A 135 29.99 13.16 -9.48
C ALA A 135 28.99 13.47 -10.63
N ALA A 136 29.10 12.77 -11.77
CA ALA A 136 28.39 13.01 -13.02
C ALA A 136 27.45 11.86 -13.42
N TYR A 137 27.38 10.75 -12.65
CA TYR A 137 26.58 9.56 -13.02
C TYR A 137 25.35 9.29 -12.13
N ASN A 138 25.04 10.16 -11.15
CA ASN A 138 23.97 9.92 -10.17
C ASN A 138 22.67 10.70 -10.41
N PHE A 139 22.56 11.48 -11.49
CA PHE A 139 21.32 12.23 -11.75
C PHE A 139 20.15 11.29 -12.12
N GLY A 140 20.45 10.20 -12.84
CA GLY A 140 19.41 9.30 -13.35
C GLY A 140 18.77 8.38 -12.31
N MET A 141 19.52 7.94 -11.28
CA MET A 141 18.99 7.03 -10.26
C MET A 141 18.03 7.73 -9.30
N GLU A 142 18.36 8.96 -8.88
CA GLU A 142 17.47 9.77 -8.04
C GLU A 142 16.20 10.18 -8.79
N GLU A 143 16.34 10.56 -10.06
CA GLU A 143 15.21 10.88 -10.93
C GLU A 143 14.32 9.65 -11.16
N LEU A 144 14.91 8.48 -11.44
CA LEU A 144 14.17 7.22 -11.56
C LEU A 144 13.44 6.88 -10.27
N GLY A 145 14.09 7.05 -9.11
CA GLY A 145 13.47 6.82 -7.80
C GLY A 145 12.27 7.74 -7.57
N ALA A 146 12.39 9.02 -7.92
CA ALA A 146 11.30 9.99 -7.83
C ALA A 146 10.12 9.58 -8.72
N TRP A 147 10.39 9.17 -9.96
CA TRP A 147 9.36 8.64 -10.87
C TRP A 147 8.69 7.38 -10.33
N CYS A 148 9.45 6.45 -9.75
CA CYS A 148 8.89 5.26 -9.11
C CYS A 148 7.93 5.64 -7.97
N PHE A 149 8.26 6.63 -7.15
CA PHE A 149 7.33 7.11 -6.11
C PHE A 149 6.08 7.78 -6.66
N ILE A 150 6.19 8.58 -7.73
CA ILE A 150 5.03 9.21 -8.39
C ILE A 150 4.11 8.14 -8.99
N VAL A 151 4.67 7.20 -9.75
CA VAL A 151 3.91 6.11 -10.38
C VAL A 151 3.31 5.19 -9.32
N GLY A 152 4.10 4.80 -8.32
CA GLY A 152 3.63 3.97 -7.21
C GLY A 152 2.48 4.62 -6.44
N GLY A 153 2.61 5.90 -6.07
CA GLY A 153 1.54 6.66 -5.41
C GLY A 153 0.28 6.80 -6.26
N THR A 154 0.44 6.98 -7.57
CA THR A 154 -0.70 7.03 -8.51
C THR A 154 -1.44 5.69 -8.55
N LEU A 155 -0.72 4.56 -8.54
CA LEU A 155 -1.33 3.22 -8.48
C LEU A 155 -2.10 3.00 -7.17
N TYR A 156 -1.56 3.43 -6.03
CA TYR A 156 -2.30 3.37 -4.75
C TYR A 156 -3.57 4.21 -4.78
N LEU A 157 -3.52 5.42 -5.36
CA LEU A 157 -4.71 6.27 -5.49
C LEU A 157 -5.77 5.60 -6.38
N LEU A 158 -5.37 5.05 -7.53
CA LEU A 158 -6.29 4.34 -8.42
C LEU A 158 -6.90 3.10 -7.76
N GLY A 159 -6.09 2.30 -7.05
CA GLY A 159 -6.57 1.16 -6.29
C GLY A 159 -7.59 1.57 -5.22
N THR A 160 -7.34 2.66 -4.51
CA THR A 160 -8.28 3.21 -3.51
C THR A 160 -9.60 3.66 -4.13
N ILE A 161 -9.55 4.30 -5.31
CA ILE A 161 -10.77 4.72 -6.04
C ILE A 161 -11.58 3.50 -6.47
N PHE A 162 -10.94 2.46 -7.00
CA PHE A 162 -11.63 1.23 -7.41
C PHE A 162 -12.26 0.48 -6.24
N GLU A 163 -11.55 0.39 -5.11
CA GLU A 163 -12.10 -0.19 -3.89
C GLU A 163 -13.33 0.61 -3.42
N PHE A 164 -13.24 1.94 -3.41
CA PHE A 164 -14.36 2.81 -3.04
C PHE A 164 -15.57 2.62 -3.97
N MET A 165 -15.36 2.58 -5.28
CA MET A 165 -16.42 2.33 -6.26
C MET A 165 -17.09 0.96 -6.02
N LYS A 166 -16.30 -0.08 -5.75
CA LYS A 166 -16.80 -1.42 -5.42
C LYS A 166 -17.69 -1.38 -4.17
N THR A 167 -17.23 -0.72 -3.10
CA THR A 167 -18.01 -0.58 -1.85
C THR A 167 -19.33 0.16 -2.09
N VAL A 168 -19.31 1.27 -2.84
CA VAL A 168 -20.52 2.04 -3.14
C VAL A 168 -21.51 1.24 -3.99
N ALA A 169 -21.02 0.48 -4.98
CA ALA A 169 -21.86 -0.39 -5.81
C ALA A 169 -22.51 -1.52 -4.99
N LEU A 170 -21.77 -2.14 -4.07
CA LEU A 170 -22.30 -3.16 -3.16
C LEU A 170 -23.36 -2.59 -2.22
N LEU A 171 -23.17 -1.36 -1.72
CA LEU A 171 -24.17 -0.70 -0.88
C LEU A 171 -25.47 -0.44 -1.63
N HIS A 172 -25.40 0.00 -2.89
CA HIS A 172 -26.59 0.24 -3.72
C HIS A 172 -27.34 -1.05 -4.08
N LEU A 173 -26.65 -2.18 -4.25
CA LEU A 173 -27.29 -3.46 -4.57
C LEU A 173 -27.96 -4.14 -3.38
N LYS A 174 -27.64 -3.73 -2.14
CA LYS A 174 -28.26 -4.23 -0.91
C LYS A 174 -29.56 -3.49 -0.53
N GLN A 175 -29.88 -2.38 -1.20
CA GLN A 175 -31.12 -1.62 -1.03
C GLN A 175 -32.19 -2.07 -2.02
#